data_AF-A0A7V4DH02-F1
#
_entry.id   AF-A0A7V4DH02-F1
#
_cell.length_a   1.000
_cell.length_b   1.000
_cell.length_c   1.000
_cell.angle_alpha   90.00
_cell.angle_beta   90.00
_cell.angle_gamma   90.00
#
_symmetry.space_group_name_H-M   'P 1'
#
loop_
_entity.id
_entity.type
_entity.pdbx_description
1 polymer ?
#
loop_
_entity_poly.entity_id
_entity_poly.type
_entity_poly.pdbx_seq_one_letter_code
_entity_poly.pdbx_strand_id
1 'polypeptide(L)'
;WAMKGGFGAGEARVSEGAIWAFVVTNCLGDVYDPASGIRLAGSRGKEGPLSTPPFLNTTLAVVVFELLLSREELLSLVPVVHSALAACIRPFGTLYDGDTLFLVAFGRIAPRNYLLLVEGIYHAIAEATTNSVKKASSLCGIPACVVQ
;
A
#
# COMPACT_ATOMS: atom_id res chain seq x y z
N TRP A 1 -16.62 11.02 8.60
CA TRP A 1 -17.26 10.28 7.49
C TRP A 1 -16.16 9.70 6.61
N ALA A 2 -16.18 8.40 6.30
CA ALA A 2 -15.12 7.72 5.54
C ALA A 2 -15.62 7.25 4.15
N MET A 3 -14.68 6.98 3.23
CA MET A 3 -14.90 6.25 1.98
C MET A 3 -14.46 4.79 2.14
N LYS A 4 -14.94 3.93 1.23
CA LYS A 4 -14.72 2.49 1.30
C LYS A 4 -13.29 2.15 0.89
N GLY A 5 -12.53 1.58 1.83
CA GLY A 5 -11.29 0.85 1.55
C GLY A 5 -11.54 -0.58 1.06
N GLY A 6 -10.50 -1.35 0.82
CA GLY A 6 -10.67 -2.69 0.26
C GLY A 6 -9.36 -3.42 0.05
N PHE A 7 -9.38 -4.39 -0.86
CA PHE A 7 -8.23 -5.17 -1.26
C PHE A 7 -7.76 -4.74 -2.65
N GLY A 8 -6.46 -4.58 -2.81
CA GLY A 8 -5.84 -4.32 -4.10
C GLY A 8 -4.57 -5.14 -4.30
N ALA A 9 -4.27 -5.38 -5.57
CA ALA A 9 -3.07 -6.07 -6.01
C ALA A 9 -2.36 -5.20 -7.05
N GLY A 10 -1.03 -5.30 -7.09
CA GLY A 10 -0.17 -4.62 -8.06
C GLY A 10 1.04 -5.49 -8.41
N GLU A 11 1.60 -5.26 -9.59
CA GLU A 11 2.75 -5.99 -10.12
C GLU A 11 3.79 -5.00 -10.66
N ALA A 12 5.07 -5.35 -10.51
CA ALA A 12 6.15 -4.72 -11.23
C ALA A 12 7.10 -5.81 -11.74
N ARG A 13 7.57 -5.66 -12.98
CA ARG A 13 8.61 -6.53 -13.54
C ARG A 13 9.96 -5.86 -13.46
N VAL A 14 10.92 -6.59 -12.93
CA VAL A 14 12.35 -6.27 -12.99
C VAL A 14 13.05 -7.29 -13.89
N SER A 15 14.29 -7.04 -14.27
CA SER A 15 15.03 -7.94 -15.17
C SER A 15 15.18 -9.37 -14.65
N GLU A 16 15.20 -9.55 -13.34
CA GLU A 16 15.49 -10.81 -12.65
C GLU A 16 14.23 -11.56 -12.21
N GLY A 17 13.04 -10.96 -12.30
CA GLY A 17 11.79 -11.54 -11.84
C GLY A 17 10.67 -10.51 -11.69
N ALA A 18 9.60 -10.89 -11.00
CA ALA A 18 8.49 -10.01 -10.68
C ALA A 18 8.40 -9.69 -9.17
N ILE A 19 7.76 -8.57 -8.88
CA ILE A 19 7.40 -8.12 -7.55
C ILE A 19 5.90 -7.94 -7.53
N TRP A 20 5.22 -8.60 -6.58
CA TRP A 20 3.79 -8.43 -6.36
C TRP A 20 3.55 -7.77 -5.02
N ALA A 21 2.57 -6.89 -4.97
CA ALA A 21 2.08 -6.32 -3.72
C ALA A 21 0.58 -6.59 -3.59
N PHE A 22 0.16 -6.92 -2.37
CA PHE A 22 -1.22 -7.10 -1.99
C PHE A 22 -1.49 -6.22 -0.78
N VAL A 23 -2.45 -5.30 -0.88
CA VAL A 23 -2.72 -4.30 0.15
C VAL A 23 -4.20 -4.33 0.51
N VAL A 24 -4.47 -4.42 1.81
CA VAL A 24 -5.81 -4.21 2.38
C VAL A 24 -5.81 -2.86 3.08
N THR A 25 -6.63 -1.94 2.58
CA THR A 25 -6.80 -0.60 3.15
C THR A 25 -7.99 -0.55 4.10
N ASN A 26 -7.69 -0.37 5.37
CA ASN A 26 -8.58 0.14 6.40
C ASN A 26 -7.85 1.23 7.20
N CYS A 27 -7.12 2.10 6.49
CA CYS A 27 -6.26 3.10 7.08
C CYS A 27 -7.05 4.31 7.61
N LEU A 28 -6.54 4.96 8.65
CA LEU A 28 -7.03 6.25 9.11
C LEU A 28 -6.80 7.33 8.04
N GLY A 29 -5.65 7.26 7.36
CA GLY A 29 -5.24 8.21 6.34
C GLY A 29 -6.08 8.16 5.07
N ASP A 30 -6.04 9.25 4.34
CA ASP A 30 -6.61 9.36 3.00
C ASP A 30 -5.67 8.67 1.99
N VAL A 31 -6.24 7.99 0.99
CA VAL A 31 -5.51 7.32 -0.09
C VAL A 31 -5.37 8.25 -1.28
N TYR A 32 -4.14 8.40 -1.75
CA TYR A 32 -3.72 9.24 -2.87
C TYR A 32 -3.11 8.38 -3.98
N ASP A 33 -3.27 8.82 -5.22
CA ASP A 33 -2.39 8.43 -6.30
C ASP A 33 -1.04 9.14 -6.10
N PRO A 34 0.05 8.41 -5.84
CA PRO A 34 1.34 9.01 -5.55
C PRO A 34 1.96 9.73 -6.77
N ALA A 35 1.55 9.39 -8.00
CA ALA A 35 2.09 10.01 -9.21
C ALA A 35 1.44 11.38 -9.48
N SER A 36 0.11 11.47 -9.39
CA SER A 36 -0.63 12.70 -9.64
C SER A 36 -0.86 13.57 -8.40
N GLY A 37 -0.73 12.99 -7.21
CA GLY A 37 -1.09 13.64 -5.95
C GLY A 37 -2.60 13.78 -5.73
N ILE A 38 -3.43 13.21 -6.60
CA ILE A 38 -4.89 13.26 -6.48
C ILE A 38 -5.34 12.35 -5.34
N ARG A 39 -6.18 12.88 -4.44
CA ARG A 39 -6.85 12.08 -3.41
C ARG A 39 -7.92 11.20 -4.04
N LEU A 40 -7.76 9.88 -3.92
CA LEU A 40 -8.70 8.89 -4.47
C LEU A 40 -9.83 8.57 -3.49
N ALA A 41 -9.48 8.31 -2.23
CA ALA A 41 -10.44 7.94 -1.18
C ALA A 41 -10.01 8.53 0.17
N GLY A 42 -10.96 8.76 1.07
CA GLY A 42 -10.64 9.29 2.39
C GLY A 42 -11.82 9.91 3.13
N SER A 43 -11.50 10.84 4.02
CA SER A 43 -12.45 11.62 4.81
C SER A 43 -13.43 12.44 3.93
N ARG A 44 -14.72 12.31 4.22
CA ARG A 44 -15.81 13.09 3.62
C ARG A 44 -16.12 14.28 4.52
N GLY A 45 -15.40 15.38 4.34
CA GLY A 45 -15.55 16.61 5.14
C GLY A 45 -14.39 17.58 4.92
N LYS A 46 -14.54 18.85 5.34
CA LYS A 46 -13.43 19.82 5.42
C LYS A 46 -12.56 19.61 6.66
N GLU A 47 -13.14 18.99 7.69
CA GLU A 47 -12.41 18.54 8.86
C GLU A 47 -11.73 17.22 8.51
N GLY A 48 -10.45 17.09 8.86
CA GLY A 48 -9.63 15.91 8.56
C GLY A 48 -10.17 14.61 9.17
N PRO A 49 -9.38 13.53 9.21
CA PRO A 49 -9.84 12.28 9.81
C PRO A 49 -10.39 12.54 11.22
N LEU A 50 -11.67 12.21 11.43
CA LEU A 50 -12.32 12.33 12.73
C LEU A 50 -11.56 11.45 13.73
N SER A 51 -11.49 11.87 14.99
CA SER A 51 -10.89 11.08 16.07
C SER A 51 -11.63 9.75 16.25
N THR A 52 -11.20 8.72 15.52
CA THR A 52 -11.65 7.36 15.72
C THR A 52 -10.96 6.79 16.96
N PRO A 53 -11.62 5.94 17.75
CA PRO A 53 -10.93 5.14 18.76
C PRO A 53 -9.66 4.48 18.18
N PRO A 54 -8.53 4.48 18.90
CA PRO A 54 -7.34 3.79 18.44
C PRO A 54 -7.63 2.31 18.14
N PHE A 55 -6.91 1.74 17.17
CA PHE A 55 -6.98 0.33 16.75
C PHE A 55 -8.22 -0.08 15.93
N LEU A 56 -9.05 0.85 15.47
CA LEU A 56 -10.10 0.54 14.48
C LEU A 56 -9.58 0.56 13.04
N ASN A 57 -8.41 1.14 12.80
CA ASN A 57 -7.79 1.26 11.49
C ASN A 57 -6.54 0.37 11.41
N THR A 58 -6.27 -0.21 10.25
CA THR A 58 -5.17 -1.13 10.00
C THR A 58 -4.91 -1.20 8.50
N THR A 59 -3.66 -1.04 8.06
CA THR A 59 -3.24 -1.44 6.72
C THR A 59 -2.49 -2.76 6.80
N LEU A 60 -2.92 -3.76 6.01
CA LEU A 60 -2.18 -5.01 5.87
C LEU A 60 -1.55 -5.04 4.48
N ALA A 61 -0.26 -5.30 4.41
CA ALA A 61 0.42 -5.47 3.13
C ALA A 61 1.27 -6.75 3.09
N VAL A 62 1.24 -7.42 1.95
CA VAL A 62 2.14 -8.52 1.60
C VAL A 62 2.88 -8.13 0.33
N VAL A 63 4.22 -8.17 0.37
CA VAL A 63 5.07 -7.96 -0.80
C VAL A 63 5.81 -9.26 -1.09
N VAL A 64 5.63 -9.78 -2.29
CA VAL A 64 6.20 -11.04 -2.75
C VAL A 64 7.22 -10.77 -3.84
N PHE A 65 8.43 -11.28 -3.65
CA PHE A 65 9.55 -11.13 -4.56
C PHE A 65 9.85 -12.48 -5.23
N GLU A 66 9.76 -12.55 -6.56
CA GLU A 66 10.34 -13.64 -7.35
C GLU A 66 11.87 -13.49 -7.47
N LEU A 67 12.53 -13.16 -6.37
CA LEU A 67 13.96 -12.89 -6.31
C LEU A 67 14.58 -13.74 -5.21
N LEU A 68 15.86 -14.04 -5.35
CA LEU A 68 16.65 -14.66 -4.28
C LEU A 68 17.05 -13.56 -3.28
N LEU A 69 16.35 -13.52 -2.15
CA LEU A 69 16.61 -12.60 -1.04
C LEU A 69 16.62 -13.36 0.28
N SER A 70 17.64 -13.12 1.10
CA SER A 70 17.72 -13.58 2.48
C SER A 70 16.73 -12.84 3.39
N ARG A 71 16.57 -13.34 4.62
CA ARG A 71 15.75 -12.69 5.64
C ARG A 71 16.26 -11.28 5.95
N GLU A 72 17.58 -11.11 6.03
CA GLU A 72 18.23 -9.84 6.34
C GLU A 72 18.05 -8.83 5.21
N GLU A 73 18.12 -9.27 3.95
CA GLU A 73 17.82 -8.44 2.78
C GLU A 73 16.33 -8.06 2.70
N LEU A 74 15.41 -8.96 3.04
CA LEU A 74 13.99 -8.59 3.15
C LEU A 74 13.77 -7.55 4.25
N LEU A 75 14.41 -7.71 5.41
CA LEU A 75 14.33 -6.75 6.51
C LEU A 75 14.90 -5.38 6.12
N SER A 76 15.96 -5.33 5.32
CA SER A 76 16.54 -4.06 4.85
C SER A 76 15.63 -3.31 3.87
N LEU A 77 14.70 -4.00 3.20
CA LEU A 77 13.71 -3.40 2.30
C LEU A 77 12.44 -2.90 3.01
N VAL A 78 12.23 -3.21 4.29
CA VAL A 78 11.04 -2.77 5.05
C VAL A 78 10.84 -1.24 5.01
N PRO A 79 11.88 -0.39 5.21
CA PRO A 79 11.71 1.06 5.11
C PRO A 79 11.28 1.53 3.72
N VAL A 80 11.69 0.83 2.66
CA VAL A 80 11.30 1.14 1.27
C VAL A 80 9.81 0.87 1.08
N VAL A 81 9.35 -0.31 1.50
CA VAL A 81 7.93 -0.70 1.46
C VAL A 81 7.08 0.27 2.28
N HIS A 82 7.53 0.62 3.48
CA HIS A 82 6.85 1.56 4.37
C HIS A 82 6.76 2.96 3.74
N SER A 83 7.83 3.42 3.10
CA SER A 83 7.85 4.72 2.39
C SER A 83 6.93 4.72 1.17
N ALA A 84 6.86 3.64 0.41
CA ALA A 84 5.93 3.50 -0.71
C ALA A 84 4.46 3.54 -0.25
N LEU A 85 4.13 2.91 0.88
CA LEU A 85 2.80 3.03 1.49
C LEU A 85 2.51 4.46 1.97
N ALA A 86 3.47 5.11 2.63
CA ALA A 86 3.34 6.51 3.06
C ALA A 86 3.19 7.51 1.89
N ALA A 87 3.72 7.18 0.71
CA ALA A 87 3.49 7.97 -0.49
C ALA A 87 2.02 7.91 -0.94
N CYS A 88 1.35 6.78 -0.70
CA CYS A 88 -0.04 6.52 -1.07
C CYS A 88 -1.05 6.87 0.03
N ILE A 89 -0.68 6.77 1.31
CA ILE A 89 -1.60 6.92 2.45
C ILE A 89 -1.12 8.10 3.31
N ARG A 90 -2.01 9.05 3.59
CA ARG A 90 -1.64 10.28 4.32
C ARG A 90 -2.71 10.69 5.33
N PRO A 91 -2.40 10.75 6.64
CA PRO A 91 -1.16 10.26 7.29
C PRO A 91 -1.07 8.72 7.28
N PHE A 92 0.13 8.17 7.44
CA PHE A 92 0.41 6.72 7.52
C PHE A 92 1.35 6.40 8.69
N GLY A 93 1.27 5.18 9.25
CA GLY A 93 2.09 4.78 10.40
C GLY A 93 1.74 5.53 11.69
N THR A 94 0.46 5.90 11.85
CA THR A 94 0.02 6.62 13.05
C THR A 94 -0.15 5.67 14.23
N LEU A 95 -0.18 6.20 15.46
CA LEU A 95 -0.51 5.40 16.65
C LEU A 95 -1.94 4.83 16.66
N TYR A 96 -2.77 5.24 15.69
CA TYR A 96 -4.15 4.82 15.56
C TYR A 96 -4.34 3.72 14.49
N ASP A 97 -3.25 3.35 13.78
CA ASP A 97 -3.25 2.32 12.74
C ASP A 97 -2.44 1.08 13.20
N GLY A 98 -3.00 -0.11 12.99
CA GLY A 98 -2.34 -1.40 13.23
C GLY A 98 -1.49 -1.89 12.06
N ASP A 99 -0.75 -1.01 11.37
CA ASP A 99 -0.10 -1.33 10.10
C ASP A 99 0.85 -2.54 10.21
N THR A 100 0.66 -3.55 9.37
CA THR A 100 1.45 -4.80 9.38
C THR A 100 1.92 -5.17 7.98
N LEU A 101 3.22 -5.42 7.84
CA LEU A 101 3.88 -5.72 6.57
C LEU A 101 4.50 -7.12 6.59
N PHE A 102 4.24 -7.91 5.55
CA PHE A 102 4.89 -9.20 5.32
C PHE A 102 5.68 -9.14 4.01
N LEU A 103 6.97 -9.48 4.07
CA LEU A 103 7.83 -9.56 2.91
C LEU A 103 8.23 -11.03 2.70
N VAL A 104 8.04 -11.54 1.49
CA VAL A 104 8.26 -12.95 1.13
C VAL A 104 9.11 -13.01 -0.14
N ALA A 105 10.12 -13.87 -0.16
CA ALA A 105 10.93 -14.14 -1.34
C ALA A 105 10.99 -15.63 -1.64
N PHE A 106 10.94 -16.01 -2.93
CA PHE A 106 11.01 -17.41 -3.35
C PHE A 106 11.84 -17.65 -4.62
N GLY A 107 12.40 -16.59 -5.21
CA GLY A 107 13.15 -16.68 -6.45
C GLY A 107 14.53 -17.31 -6.29
N ARG A 108 15.19 -17.56 -7.42
CA ARG A 108 16.54 -18.15 -7.49
C ARG A 108 17.60 -17.19 -8.03
N ILE A 109 17.18 -16.02 -8.51
CA ILE A 109 18.06 -15.01 -9.12
C ILE A 109 18.08 -13.80 -8.19
N ALA A 110 19.27 -13.41 -7.74
CA ALA A 110 19.44 -12.22 -6.92
C ALA A 110 19.29 -10.95 -7.77
N PRO A 111 18.72 -9.85 -7.23
CA PRO A 111 18.62 -8.59 -7.96
C PRO A 111 20.02 -8.02 -8.25
N ARG A 112 20.26 -7.53 -9.46
CA ARG A 112 21.56 -6.93 -9.83
C ARG A 112 21.59 -5.41 -9.64
N ASN A 113 20.42 -4.77 -9.61
CA ASN A 113 20.30 -3.33 -9.48
C ASN A 113 19.31 -2.97 -8.37
N TYR A 114 19.83 -2.41 -7.29
CA TYR A 114 19.03 -1.99 -6.14
C TYR A 114 18.04 -0.87 -6.48
N LEU A 115 18.38 0.07 -7.37
CA LEU A 115 17.48 1.16 -7.74
C LEU A 115 16.27 0.66 -8.52
N LEU A 116 16.46 -0.29 -9.45
CA LEU A 116 15.34 -0.91 -10.18
C LEU A 116 14.46 -1.77 -9.26
N LEU A 117 15.06 -2.41 -8.25
CA LEU A 117 14.31 -3.12 -7.21
C LEU A 117 13.42 -2.16 -6.41
N VAL A 118 13.98 -1.02 -5.96
CA VAL A 118 13.24 0.02 -5.24
C VAL A 118 12.11 0.58 -6.10
N GLU A 119 12.39 0.92 -7.36
CA GLU A 119 11.38 1.41 -8.31
C GLU A 119 10.23 0.40 -8.48
N GLY A 120 10.55 -0.89 -8.66
CA GLY A 120 9.56 -1.96 -8.76
C GLY A 120 8.71 -2.11 -7.50
N ILE A 121 9.31 -1.98 -6.31
CA ILE A 121 8.57 -1.97 -5.04
C ILE A 121 7.57 -0.81 -5.01
N TYR A 122 8.01 0.40 -5.35
CA TYR A 122 7.14 1.59 -5.39
C TYR A 122 5.99 1.40 -6.37
N HIS A 123 6.27 0.90 -7.57
CA HIS A 123 5.25 0.66 -8.58
C HIS A 123 4.21 -0.36 -8.11
N ALA A 124 4.64 -1.55 -7.65
CA ALA A 124 3.73 -2.59 -7.22
C ALA A 124 2.85 -2.14 -6.04
N ILE A 125 3.43 -1.44 -5.06
CA ILE A 125 2.69 -0.94 -3.88
C ILE A 125 1.73 0.19 -4.27
N ALA A 126 2.15 1.12 -5.12
CA ALA A 126 1.29 2.21 -5.59
C ALA A 126 0.08 1.65 -6.33
N GLU A 127 0.31 0.70 -7.24
CA GLU A 127 -0.78 0.03 -7.96
C GLU A 127 -1.69 -0.74 -7.00
N ALA A 128 -1.14 -1.55 -6.08
CA ALA A 128 -1.92 -2.31 -5.11
C ALA A 128 -2.77 -1.40 -4.20
N THR A 129 -2.18 -0.33 -3.68
CA THR A 129 -2.85 0.59 -2.75
C THR A 129 -3.94 1.38 -3.46
N THR A 130 -3.68 1.90 -4.65
CA THR A 130 -4.69 2.63 -5.43
C THR A 130 -5.82 1.69 -5.89
N ASN A 131 -5.49 0.47 -6.33
CA ASN A 131 -6.48 -0.55 -6.68
C ASN A 131 -7.37 -0.93 -5.49
N SER A 132 -6.86 -0.90 -4.26
CA SER A 132 -7.60 -1.28 -3.06
C SER A 132 -8.84 -0.40 -2.82
N VAL A 133 -8.78 0.85 -3.25
CA VAL A 133 -9.90 1.81 -3.15
C VAL A 133 -10.66 1.95 -4.46
N LYS A 134 -9.97 1.90 -5.62
CA LYS A 134 -10.60 2.00 -6.94
C LYS A 134 -11.52 0.83 -7.27
N LYS A 135 -11.15 -0.37 -6.83
CA LYS A 135 -11.93 -1.60 -7.05
C LYS A 135 -12.96 -1.86 -5.94
N ALA A 136 -13.00 -1.02 -4.91
CA ALA A 136 -13.96 -1.15 -3.83
C ALA A 136 -15.36 -0.70 -4.28
N SER A 137 -16.40 -1.41 -3.83
CA SER A 137 -17.80 -1.04 -4.06
C SER A 137 -18.43 -0.51 -2.78
N SER A 138 -19.33 0.48 -2.90
CA SER A 138 -20.06 1.05 -1.76
C SER A 138 -20.77 -0.03 -0.94
N LEU A 139 -20.76 0.10 0.38
CA LEU A 139 -21.37 -0.88 1.29
C LEU A 139 -21.92 -0.18 2.55
N CYS A 140 -23.15 -0.52 2.96
CA CYS A 140 -23.77 -0.05 4.21
C CYS A 140 -23.67 1.48 4.45
N GLY A 141 -23.90 2.29 3.40
CA GLY A 141 -23.82 3.76 3.50
C GLY A 141 -22.39 4.35 3.47
N ILE A 142 -21.37 3.51 3.30
CA ILE A 142 -19.99 3.90 3.04
C ILE A 142 -19.75 3.88 1.52
N PRO A 143 -19.53 5.03 0.87
CA PRO A 143 -19.39 5.12 -0.58
C PRO A 143 -18.00 4.68 -1.04
N ALA A 144 -17.91 4.18 -2.27
CA ALA A 144 -16.66 3.98 -2.99
C ALA A 144 -15.90 5.30 -3.27
N CYS A 145 -14.69 5.18 -3.81
CA CYS A 145 -13.85 6.31 -4.19
C CYS A 145 -14.49 7.21 -5.27
N VAL A 146 -14.03 8.45 -5.36
CA VAL A 146 -14.64 9.48 -6.23
C VAL A 146 -14.15 9.40 -7.67
N VAL A 147 -13.02 8.71 -7.89
CA VAL A 147 -12.34 8.59 -9.17
C VAL A 147 -12.23 7.09 -9.47
N GLN A 148 -12.90 6.65 -10.54
CA GLN A 148 -12.83 5.27 -11.04
C GLN A 148 -11.72 5.14 -12.08
#